data_AF-A0A1J3CJ86-F1
#
_entry.id   AF-A0A1J3CJ86-F1
#
_cell.length_a   1.000
_cell.length_b   1.000
_cell.length_c   1.000
_cell.angle_alpha   90.00
_cell.angle_beta   90.00
_cell.angle_gamma   90.00
#
_symmetry.space_group_name_H-M   'P 1'
#
loop_
_entity.id
_entity.type
_entity.pdbx_description
1 polymer ?
#
loop_
_entity_poly.entity_id
_entity_poly.type
_entity_poly.pdbx_seq_one_letter_code
_entity_poly.pdbx_strand_id
1 'polypeptide(L)'
;MSSCFKLSFVILFLCLLSSSFSSSASPLNSTDESETLRPQKEIQKLKLIRKQLQMINKPAVKTIQSSDGDTIDCVPSHHQPAFDHPSLHGQRPMDPPEMPKGYDQENESHEDFQLWSLSGESCLEGTIP
;
A
#
# COMPACT_ATOMS: atom_id res chain seq x y z
N MET A 1 33.85 34.46 -52.62
CA MET A 1 33.68 34.42 -51.14
C MET A 1 32.59 35.38 -50.62
N SER A 2 31.54 35.72 -51.37
CA SER A 2 30.47 36.63 -50.90
C SER A 2 29.11 35.95 -50.68
N SER A 3 28.84 34.81 -51.33
CA SER A 3 27.53 34.13 -51.26
C SER A 3 27.32 33.36 -49.94
N CYS A 4 28.33 32.66 -49.43
CA CYS A 4 28.22 31.90 -48.18
C CYS A 4 28.08 32.78 -46.93
N PHE A 5 28.69 33.97 -46.94
CA PHE A 5 28.59 34.93 -45.84
C PHE A 5 27.18 35.55 -45.73
N LYS A 6 26.54 35.78 -46.88
CA LYS A 6 25.15 36.27 -46.94
C LYS A 6 24.15 35.21 -46.48
N LEU A 7 24.37 33.94 -46.85
CA LEU A 7 23.50 32.85 -46.42
C LEU A 7 23.58 32.60 -44.91
N SER A 8 24.78 32.69 -44.32
CA SER A 8 24.97 32.58 -42.87
C SER A 8 24.29 33.71 -42.10
N PHE A 9 24.35 34.95 -42.60
CA PHE A 9 23.71 36.10 -41.95
C PHE A 9 22.18 36.03 -42.00
N VAL A 10 21.60 35.54 -43.11
CA VAL A 10 20.15 35.32 -43.24
C VAL A 10 19.66 34.25 -42.27
N ILE A 11 20.40 33.15 -42.10
CA ILE A 11 20.04 32.09 -41.15
C ILE A 11 20.10 32.61 -39.70
N LEU A 12 21.13 33.38 -39.35
CA LEU A 12 21.26 33.97 -38.02
C LEU A 12 20.10 34.94 -37.71
N PHE A 13 19.69 35.74 -38.70
CA PHE A 13 18.57 36.68 -38.56
C PHE A 13 17.21 35.96 -38.41
N LEU A 14 17.00 34.87 -39.16
CA LEU A 14 15.81 34.02 -39.02
C LEU A 14 15.73 33.33 -37.65
N CYS A 15 16.86 32.90 -37.09
CA CYS A 15 16.93 32.32 -35.75
C CYS A 15 16.67 33.34 -34.63
N LEU A 16 16.98 34.63 -34.83
CA LEU A 16 16.72 35.69 -33.85
C LEU A 16 15.27 36.20 -33.89
N LEU A 17 14.60 36.07 -35.04
CA LEU A 17 13.18 36.41 -35.20
C LEU A 17 12.25 35.34 -34.60
N SER A 18 12.68 34.07 -34.53
CA SER A 18 11.89 32.98 -33.94
C SER A 18 11.90 32.97 -32.40
N SER A 19 12.85 33.64 -31.75
CA SER A 19 12.89 33.74 -30.27
C SER A 19 11.87 34.72 -29.68
N SER A 20 11.12 35.44 -30.50
CA SER A 20 10.18 36.49 -30.03
C SER A 20 8.70 36.15 -30.23
N PHE A 21 8.36 34.98 -30.79
CA PHE A 21 6.98 34.56 -30.97
C PHE A 21 6.64 33.35 -30.12
N SER A 22 6.15 33.61 -28.91
CA SER A 22 5.13 32.78 -28.27
C SER A 22 4.21 33.70 -27.50
N SER A 23 3.37 34.43 -28.24
CA SER A 23 2.11 34.93 -27.73
C SER A 23 1.13 33.76 -27.72
N SER A 24 0.68 33.34 -26.56
CA SER A 24 -0.67 32.79 -26.43
C SER A 24 -1.32 33.29 -25.15
N ALA A 25 -2.21 34.25 -25.36
CA ALA A 25 -3.32 34.51 -24.45
C ALA A 25 -4.08 33.20 -24.19
N SER A 26 -4.35 32.89 -22.93
CA SER A 26 -5.51 32.06 -22.56
C SER A 26 -6.79 32.87 -22.84
N PRO A 27 -7.98 32.30 -23.16
CA PRO A 27 -8.53 31.08 -22.53
C PRO A 27 -9.35 30.17 -23.48
N LEU A 28 -9.20 28.85 -23.38
CA LEU A 28 -10.33 27.94 -23.67
C LEU A 28 -10.18 26.66 -22.84
N ASN A 29 -11.28 26.35 -22.17
CA ASN A 29 -11.49 25.17 -21.35
C ASN A 29 -11.48 23.91 -22.24
N SER A 30 -10.38 23.17 -22.23
CA SER A 30 -10.34 21.79 -22.67
C SER A 30 -9.52 21.02 -21.64
N THR A 31 -10.21 20.20 -20.87
CA THR A 31 -9.64 19.05 -20.18
C THR A 31 -8.87 18.22 -21.19
N ASP A 32 -7.56 18.42 -21.25
CA ASP A 32 -6.65 17.48 -21.89
C ASP A 32 -5.67 17.03 -20.80
N GLU A 33 -6.03 15.92 -20.16
CA GLU A 33 -5.23 15.27 -19.13
C GLU A 33 -3.94 14.75 -19.77
N SER A 34 -2.85 15.48 -19.60
CA SER A 34 -1.51 15.06 -19.99
C SER A 34 -1.18 13.68 -19.39
N GLU A 35 -0.86 12.71 -20.24
CA GLU A 35 -0.49 11.34 -19.87
C GLU A 35 0.69 11.24 -18.87
N THR A 36 1.48 12.30 -18.71
CA THR A 36 2.61 12.39 -17.76
C THR A 36 2.20 12.43 -16.28
N LEU A 37 0.92 12.68 -15.98
CA LEU A 37 0.41 12.74 -14.59
C LEU A 37 0.12 11.36 -13.99
N ARG A 38 -0.11 10.33 -14.82
CA ARG A 38 -0.39 8.97 -14.34
C ARG A 38 0.80 8.39 -13.55
N PRO A 39 2.06 8.44 -14.04
CA PRO A 39 3.20 7.91 -13.29
C PRO A 39 3.44 8.62 -11.95
N GLN A 40 3.30 9.95 -11.89
CA GLN A 40 3.54 10.72 -10.66
C GLN A 40 2.46 10.45 -9.60
N LYS A 41 1.19 10.36 -10.01
CA LYS A 41 0.06 10.03 -9.13
C LYS A 41 0.19 8.63 -8.54
N GLU A 42 0.58 7.64 -9.35
CA GLU A 42 0.82 6.27 -8.86
C GLU A 42 1.97 6.19 -7.85
N ILE A 43 3.06 6.92 -8.08
CA ILE A 43 4.16 7.00 -7.11
C ILE A 43 3.68 7.57 -5.77
N GLN A 44 2.86 8.62 -5.78
CA GLN A 44 2.30 9.19 -4.56
C GLN A 44 1.36 8.22 -3.84
N LYS A 45 0.50 7.52 -4.61
CA LYS A 45 -0.38 6.46 -4.10
C LYS A 45 0.41 5.33 -3.42
N LEU A 46 1.48 4.84 -4.07
CA LEU A 46 2.35 3.80 -3.52
C LEU A 46 3.07 4.26 -2.24
N LYS A 47 3.47 5.53 -2.15
CA LYS A 47 4.03 6.10 -0.91
C LYS A 47 3.02 6.07 0.23
N LEU A 48 1.77 6.45 -0.04
CA LEU A 48 0.70 6.41 0.97
C LEU A 48 0.41 4.97 1.42
N ILE A 49 0.31 4.03 0.48
CA ILE A 49 0.10 2.61 0.78
C ILE A 49 1.24 2.07 1.66
N ARG A 50 2.50 2.34 1.30
CA ARG A 50 3.66 1.89 2.11
C ARG A 50 3.61 2.46 3.53
N LYS A 51 3.30 3.75 3.67
CA LYS A 51 3.17 4.38 4.99
C LYS A 51 2.04 3.72 5.80
N GLN A 52 0.90 3.43 5.17
CA GLN A 52 -0.22 2.78 5.83
C GLN A 52 0.12 1.34 6.26
N LEU A 53 0.77 0.57 5.39
CA LEU A 53 1.21 -0.80 5.70
C LEU A 53 2.18 -0.83 6.88
N GLN A 54 3.08 0.15 6.99
CA GLN A 54 3.98 0.26 8.14
C GLN A 54 3.26 0.53 9.47
N MET A 55 2.06 1.14 9.44
CA MET A 55 1.27 1.36 10.66
C MET A 55 0.42 0.14 11.04
N ILE A 56 -0.15 -0.54 10.03
CA ILE A 56 -1.03 -1.69 10.23
C ILE A 56 -0.23 -2.95 10.58
N ASN A 57 0.88 -3.20 9.88
CA ASN A 57 1.67 -4.42 10.09
C ASN A 57 2.44 -4.33 11.40
N LYS A 58 2.11 -5.21 12.33
CA LYS A 58 2.78 -5.31 13.63
C LYS A 58 3.87 -6.37 13.57
N PRO A 59 4.98 -6.21 14.29
CA PRO A 59 6.06 -7.19 14.27
C PRO A 59 5.60 -8.50 14.90
N ALA A 60 5.76 -9.60 14.17
CA ALA A 60 5.52 -10.94 14.68
C ALA A 60 6.59 -11.34 15.71
N VAL A 61 6.18 -12.06 16.75
CA VAL A 61 7.12 -12.69 17.71
C VAL A 61 7.41 -14.15 17.37
N LYS A 62 6.54 -14.76 16.57
CA LYS A 62 6.67 -16.10 16.01
C LYS A 62 5.93 -16.13 14.67
N THR A 63 6.44 -16.89 13.71
CA THR A 63 5.77 -17.14 12.45
C THR A 63 5.58 -18.65 12.30
N ILE A 64 4.35 -19.08 12.03
CA ILE A 64 4.00 -20.49 11.75
C ILE A 64 3.84 -20.62 10.24
N GLN A 65 4.47 -21.64 9.66
CA GLN A 65 4.30 -21.95 8.23
C GLN A 65 3.51 -23.25 8.10
N SER A 66 2.43 -23.17 7.34
CA SER A 66 1.61 -24.32 7.00
C SER A 66 2.15 -25.04 5.77
N SER A 67 1.78 -26.30 5.61
CA SER A 67 2.20 -27.13 4.47
C SER A 67 1.57 -26.70 3.14
N ASP A 68 0.49 -25.92 3.16
CA ASP A 68 -0.11 -25.26 1.99
C ASP A 68 0.58 -23.93 1.62
N GLY A 69 1.54 -23.47 2.42
CA GLY A 69 2.28 -22.23 2.20
C GLY A 69 1.72 -21.01 2.92
N ASP A 70 0.66 -21.17 3.73
CA ASP A 70 0.18 -20.09 4.59
C ASP A 70 1.24 -19.71 5.63
N THR A 71 1.41 -18.41 5.83
CA THR A 71 2.32 -17.83 6.82
C THR A 71 1.51 -17.06 7.85
N ILE A 72 1.52 -17.55 9.09
CA ILE A 72 0.74 -17.02 10.21
C ILE A 72 1.67 -16.33 11.18
N ASP A 73 1.54 -15.01 11.30
CA ASP A 73 2.39 -14.18 12.14
C ASP A 73 1.74 -13.97 13.52
N CYS A 74 2.28 -14.65 14.52
CA CYS A 74 1.86 -14.46 15.91
C CYS A 74 2.27 -13.08 16.40
N VAL A 75 1.30 -12.24 16.71
CA VAL A 75 1.49 -10.87 17.20
C VAL A 75 0.91 -10.71 18.61
N PRO A 76 1.51 -9.90 19.49
CA PRO A 76 0.95 -9.73 20.83
C PRO A 76 -0.45 -9.11 20.77
N SER A 77 -1.40 -9.65 21.53
CA SER A 77 -2.83 -9.33 21.35
C SER A 77 -3.15 -7.84 21.54
N HIS A 78 -2.42 -7.17 22.44
CA HIS A 78 -2.58 -5.74 22.73
C HIS A 78 -1.88 -4.81 21.72
N HIS A 79 -1.14 -5.35 20.75
CA HIS A 79 -0.54 -4.59 19.66
C HIS A 79 -1.42 -4.59 18.41
N GLN A 80 -2.58 -5.26 18.42
CA GLN A 80 -3.50 -5.27 17.28
C GLN A 80 -3.87 -3.84 16.85
N PRO A 81 -4.08 -3.57 15.54
CA PRO A 81 -4.39 -2.22 15.05
C PRO A 81 -5.58 -1.54 15.74
N ALA A 82 -6.53 -2.31 16.28
CA ALA A 82 -7.64 -1.78 17.08
C ALA A 82 -7.16 -0.96 18.30
N PHE A 83 -6.03 -1.33 18.92
CA PHE A 83 -5.46 -0.64 20.07
C PHE A 83 -4.69 0.63 19.71
N ASP A 84 -4.50 0.95 18.43
CA ASP A 84 -4.01 2.26 18.00
C ASP A 84 -5.08 3.35 18.21
N HIS A 85 -6.34 2.97 18.44
CA HIS A 85 -7.40 3.92 18.77
C HIS A 85 -7.17 4.53 20.16
N PRO A 86 -7.25 5.87 20.34
CA PRO A 86 -6.94 6.52 21.62
C PRO A 86 -7.72 5.98 22.82
N SER A 87 -8.95 5.53 22.61
CA SER A 87 -9.81 4.98 23.68
C SER A 87 -9.43 3.57 24.11
N LEU A 88 -8.60 2.87 23.32
CA LEU A 88 -8.18 1.49 23.56
C LEU A 88 -6.67 1.38 23.82
N HIS A 89 -5.90 2.43 23.55
CA HIS A 89 -4.46 2.44 23.72
C HIS A 89 -4.00 1.99 25.12
N GLY A 90 -3.08 1.01 25.15
CA GLY A 90 -2.52 0.45 26.38
C GLY A 90 -3.44 -0.51 27.14
N GLN A 91 -4.64 -0.79 26.61
CA GLN A 91 -5.52 -1.81 27.18
C GLN A 91 -5.14 -3.19 26.65
N ARG A 92 -5.21 -4.20 27.52
CA ARG A 92 -5.12 -5.59 27.08
C ARG A 92 -6.54 -6.10 26.85
N PRO A 93 -6.79 -6.89 25.78
CA PRO A 93 -8.04 -7.60 25.65
C PRO A 93 -8.30 -8.42 26.92
N MET A 94 -9.56 -8.43 27.37
CA MET A 94 -10.01 -9.36 28.40
C MET A 94 -9.95 -10.79 27.84
N ASP A 95 -9.91 -11.78 28.73
CA ASP A 95 -10.01 -13.17 28.31
C ASP A 95 -11.32 -13.39 27.54
N PRO A 96 -11.26 -14.06 26.37
CA PRO A 96 -12.45 -14.34 25.60
C PRO A 96 -13.42 -15.20 26.44
N PRO A 97 -14.74 -14.97 26.31
CA PRO A 97 -15.72 -15.82 26.96
C PRO A 97 -15.58 -17.27 26.48
N GLU A 98 -16.01 -18.22 27.32
CA GLU A 98 -16.10 -19.63 26.90
C GLU A 98 -16.95 -19.72 25.64
N MET A 99 -16.39 -20.30 24.58
CA MET A 99 -17.08 -20.47 23.31
C MET A 99 -18.36 -21.29 23.58
N PRO A 100 -19.54 -20.84 23.13
CA PRO A 100 -20.76 -21.61 23.31
C PRO A 100 -20.58 -22.99 22.70
N LYS A 101 -20.92 -24.04 23.45
CA LYS A 101 -21.03 -25.38 22.87
C LYS A 101 -22.10 -25.31 21.78
N GLY A 102 -21.72 -25.59 20.55
CA GLY A 102 -22.67 -25.79 19.47
C GLY A 102 -23.68 -26.87 19.89
N TYR A 103 -24.91 -26.80 19.37
CA TYR A 103 -25.84 -27.91 19.55
C TYR A 103 -25.17 -29.19 19.03
N ASP A 104 -25.08 -30.21 19.88
CA ASP A 104 -24.51 -31.52 19.54
C ASP A 104 -25.35 -32.17 18.43
N GLN A 105 -25.04 -31.84 17.18
CA GLN A 105 -25.35 -32.73 16.07
C GLN A 105 -24.14 -33.66 15.99
N GLU A 106 -24.32 -34.89 16.49
CA GLU A 106 -23.30 -35.93 16.76
C GLU A 106 -22.36 -36.31 15.58
N ASN A 107 -22.31 -35.57 14.47
CA ASN A 107 -21.48 -35.89 13.30
C ASN A 107 -20.88 -34.66 12.59
N GLU A 108 -20.63 -33.55 13.27
CA GLU A 108 -19.71 -32.54 12.76
C GLU A 108 -18.46 -32.59 13.64
N SER A 109 -17.44 -33.30 13.16
CA SER A 109 -16.07 -33.00 13.58
C SER A 109 -15.93 -31.48 13.50
N HIS A 110 -15.49 -30.84 14.59
CA HIS A 110 -14.95 -29.50 14.52
C HIS A 110 -13.81 -29.57 13.49
N GLU A 111 -14.14 -29.35 12.22
CA GLU A 111 -13.15 -29.32 11.17
C GLU A 111 -12.39 -28.03 11.39
N ASP A 112 -11.19 -28.17 11.93
CA ASP A 112 -10.16 -27.16 11.85
C ASP A 112 -9.95 -26.88 10.36
N PHE A 113 -10.71 -25.92 9.82
CA PHE A 113 -10.75 -25.61 8.38
C PHE A 113 -9.43 -25.07 7.85
N GLN A 114 -8.50 -24.72 8.73
CA GLN A 114 -7.23 -24.10 8.37
C GLN A 114 -6.07 -25.04 8.69
N LEU A 115 -5.33 -25.42 7.65
CA LEU A 115 -4.29 -26.45 7.72
C LEU A 115 -3.16 -26.11 8.72
N TRP A 116 -2.92 -24.82 8.97
CA TRP A 116 -1.90 -24.37 9.93
C TRP A 116 -2.20 -24.81 11.37
N SER A 117 -3.47 -24.93 11.78
CA SER A 117 -3.81 -25.35 13.15
C SER A 117 -3.55 -26.85 13.38
N LEU A 118 -3.50 -27.64 12.30
CA LEU A 118 -3.20 -29.07 12.33
C LEU A 118 -1.70 -29.37 12.52
N SER A 119 -0.83 -28.37 12.37
CA SER A 119 0.63 -28.53 12.56
C SER A 119 1.02 -28.90 14.00
N GLY A 120 0.12 -28.70 14.96
CA GLY A 120 0.41 -28.77 16.40
C GLY A 120 1.19 -27.55 16.91
N GLU A 121 1.57 -26.62 16.03
CA GLU A 121 2.10 -25.34 16.43
C GLU A 121 1.00 -24.37 16.82
N SER A 122 1.28 -23.58 17.85
CA SER A 122 0.42 -22.48 18.28
C SER A 122 1.25 -21.24 18.57
N CYS A 123 0.55 -20.12 18.65
CA CYS A 123 1.10 -18.86 19.12
C CYS A 123 1.33 -18.92 20.64
N LEU A 124 2.32 -18.17 21.12
CA LEU A 124 2.60 -18.08 22.55
C LEU A 124 1.43 -17.43 23.29
N GLU A 125 1.28 -17.73 24.58
CA GLU A 125 0.22 -17.14 25.38
C GLU A 125 0.33 -15.60 25.40
N GLY A 126 -0.82 -14.92 25.24
CA GLY A 126 -0.88 -13.47 25.07
C GLY A 126 -0.53 -12.96 23.67
N THR A 127 -0.41 -13.85 22.68
CA THR A 127 -0.30 -13.53 21.26
C THR A 127 -1.41 -14.22 20.47
N ILE A 128 -1.76 -13.66 19.33
CA ILE A 128 -2.79 -14.22 18.44
C ILE A 128 -2.19 -14.50 17.05
N PRO A 129 -2.64 -15.58 16.38
CA PRO A 129 -2.33 -15.84 14.98
C PRO A 129 -2.88 -14.74 14.05
#